data_AF-A0A2V9CNQ4-F1
#
_entry.id   AF-A0A2V9CNQ4-F1
#
_cell.length_a   1.000
_cell.length_b   1.000
_cell.length_c   1.000
_cell.angle_alpha   90.00
_cell.angle_beta   90.00
_cell.angle_gamma   90.00
#
_symmetry.space_group_name_H-M   'P 1'
#
loop_
_entity.id
_entity.type
_entity.pdbx_description
1 polymer ?
#
loop_
_entity_poly.entity_id
_entity_poly.type
_entity_poly.pdbx_seq_one_letter_code
_entity_poly.pdbx_strand_id
1 'polypeptide(L)'
;MPSVVFLRAASVGKTNRCQPASIAKQLAKFGVLNIGAVGTFVVREDASEAALRAAPARKLPFKCEMMICPARDIIKLASKDPFSEQALGPNIVRFVSVLAKRLRALPPLPLTLPGTTTGW
;
A
#
# COMPACT_ATOMS: atom_id res chain seq x y z
N MET A 1 -10.71 6.09 13.08
CA MET A 1 -10.93 6.74 11.77
C MET A 1 -10.73 5.72 10.66
N PRO A 2 -11.46 5.85 9.53
CA PRO A 2 -11.21 5.01 8.35
C PRO A 2 -9.77 5.15 7.85
N SER A 3 -9.18 4.04 7.45
CA SER A 3 -7.77 3.96 7.06
C SER A 3 -7.58 3.08 5.83
N VAL A 4 -6.50 3.30 5.08
CA VAL A 4 -6.05 2.44 4.00
C VAL A 4 -4.79 1.72 4.46
N VAL A 5 -4.76 0.41 4.27
CA VAL A 5 -3.65 -0.46 4.67
C VAL A 5 -2.98 -1.01 3.42
N PHE A 6 -1.67 -0.79 3.32
CA PHE A 6 -0.82 -1.33 2.27
C PHE A 6 0.14 -2.36 2.84
N LEU A 7 0.22 -3.53 2.21
CA LEU A 7 1.13 -4.63 2.53
C LEU A 7 2.25 -4.68 1.49
N ARG A 8 3.49 -4.56 1.95
CA ARG A 8 4.65 -4.68 1.06
C ARG A 8 4.87 -6.14 0.64
N ALA A 9 5.23 -6.33 -0.64
CA ALA A 9 5.63 -7.62 -1.23
C ALA A 9 4.60 -8.76 -1.09
N ALA A 10 3.30 -8.41 -1.07
CA ALA A 10 2.22 -9.38 -1.11
C ALA A 10 2.16 -10.08 -2.47
N SER A 11 2.23 -11.42 -2.47
CA SER A 11 2.14 -12.29 -3.65
C SER A 11 3.20 -12.04 -4.75
N VAL A 12 4.41 -11.61 -4.39
CA VAL A 12 5.52 -11.41 -5.33
C VAL A 12 6.38 -12.68 -5.44
N GLY A 13 6.75 -13.08 -6.65
CA GLY A 13 7.79 -14.09 -6.90
C GLY A 13 7.51 -15.47 -6.29
N LYS A 14 6.34 -16.07 -6.55
CA LYS A 14 5.87 -17.36 -6.01
C LYS A 14 5.86 -17.47 -4.46
N THR A 15 6.15 -16.39 -3.74
CA THR A 15 6.22 -16.35 -2.27
C THR A 15 5.18 -15.38 -1.70
N ASN A 16 5.04 -15.34 -0.37
CA ASN A 16 4.16 -14.40 0.35
C ASN A 16 2.72 -14.34 -0.17
N ARG A 17 2.13 -15.52 -0.46
CA ARG A 17 0.79 -15.63 -1.04
C ARG A 17 -0.21 -14.90 -0.15
N CYS A 18 -0.73 -13.79 -0.65
CA CYS A 18 -1.78 -13.01 -0.04
C CYS A 18 -3.10 -13.44 -0.68
N GLN A 19 -4.09 -13.80 0.14
CA GLN A 19 -5.46 -14.07 -0.29
C GLN A 19 -6.36 -12.95 0.26
N PRO A 20 -6.53 -11.83 -0.47
CA PRO A 20 -7.18 -10.63 0.07
C PRO A 20 -8.61 -10.87 0.57
N ALA A 21 -9.39 -11.70 -0.12
CA ALA A 21 -10.75 -12.04 0.29
C ALA A 21 -10.79 -12.79 1.64
N SER A 22 -9.85 -13.72 1.86
CA SER A 22 -9.74 -14.46 3.12
C SER A 22 -9.34 -13.53 4.27
N ILE A 23 -8.37 -12.64 4.02
CA ILE A 23 -7.93 -11.63 5.00
C ILE A 23 -9.08 -10.69 5.36
N ALA A 24 -9.81 -10.17 4.37
CA ALA A 24 -10.96 -9.30 4.61
C ALA A 24 -12.04 -10.01 5.47
N LYS A 25 -12.34 -11.27 5.18
CA LYS A 25 -13.28 -12.09 5.96
C LYS A 25 -12.79 -12.29 7.40
N GLN A 26 -11.52 -12.62 7.60
CA GLN A 26 -10.93 -12.83 8.93
C GLN A 26 -10.85 -11.56 9.77
N LEU A 27 -10.80 -10.39 9.11
CA LEU A 27 -10.72 -9.08 9.74
C LEU A 27 -12.03 -8.30 9.66
N ALA A 28 -13.15 -8.98 9.37
CA ALA A 28 -14.46 -8.35 9.20
C ALA A 28 -14.89 -7.47 10.38
N LYS A 29 -14.42 -7.77 11.61
CA LYS A 29 -14.65 -6.95 12.81
C LYS A 29 -14.12 -5.52 12.72
N PHE A 30 -13.17 -5.25 11.83
CA PHE A 30 -12.64 -3.91 11.56
C PHE A 30 -13.24 -3.31 10.27
N GLY A 31 -14.26 -3.95 9.68
CA GLY A 31 -14.86 -3.51 8.42
C GLY A 31 -13.86 -3.47 7.27
N VAL A 32 -12.92 -4.44 7.23
CA VAL A 32 -11.89 -4.53 6.19
C VAL A 32 -12.52 -4.90 4.85
N LEU A 33 -12.23 -4.09 3.83
CA LEU A 33 -12.68 -4.27 2.45
C LEU A 33 -11.47 -4.51 1.52
N ASN A 34 -11.60 -5.49 0.65
CA ASN A 34 -10.70 -5.70 -0.49
C ASN A 34 -11.24 -4.94 -1.70
N ILE A 35 -10.42 -4.09 -2.32
CA ILE A 35 -10.79 -3.26 -3.48
C ILE A 35 -10.32 -3.86 -4.82
N GLY A 36 -9.91 -5.13 -4.83
CA GLY A 36 -9.38 -5.80 -6.03
C GLY A 36 -7.89 -5.57 -6.27
N ALA A 37 -7.19 -4.88 -5.36
CA ALA A 37 -5.75 -4.67 -5.42
C ALA A 37 -5.03 -5.53 -4.38
N VAL A 38 -4.12 -6.40 -4.84
CA VAL A 38 -3.35 -7.28 -3.94
C VAL A 38 -2.53 -6.44 -2.97
N GLY A 39 -2.65 -6.75 -1.68
CA GLY A 39 -1.94 -6.04 -0.62
C GLY A 39 -2.51 -4.67 -0.27
N THR A 40 -3.68 -4.27 -0.79
CA THR A 40 -4.33 -3.01 -0.41
C THR A 40 -5.72 -3.26 0.17
N PHE A 41 -6.00 -2.66 1.32
CA PHE A 41 -7.28 -2.81 2.02
C PHE A 41 -7.80 -1.47 2.53
N VAL A 42 -9.11 -1.32 2.56
CA VAL A 42 -9.78 -0.19 3.23
C VAL A 42 -10.37 -0.68 4.55
N VAL A 43 -10.13 0.04 5.63
CA VAL A 43 -10.68 -0.19 6.96
C VAL A 43 -11.71 0.89 7.21
N ARG A 44 -12.99 0.52 7.39
CA ARG A 44 -14.06 1.49 7.65
C ARG A 44 -14.24 1.83 9.11
N GLU A 45 -13.99 0.87 10.00
CA GLU A 45 -14.24 1.04 11.42
C GLU A 45 -13.16 1.90 12.09
N ASP A 46 -13.52 2.49 13.23
CA ASP A 46 -12.54 3.15 14.08
C ASP A 46 -11.66 2.12 14.79
N ALA A 47 -10.47 1.87 14.24
CA ALA A 47 -9.50 0.95 14.78
C ALA A 47 -8.18 1.67 15.06
N SER A 48 -7.57 1.38 16.22
CA SER A 48 -6.24 1.89 16.53
C SER A 48 -5.20 1.29 15.58
N GLU A 49 -4.15 2.06 15.28
CA GLU A 49 -3.05 1.58 14.43
C GLU A 49 -2.43 0.29 15.00
N ALA A 50 -2.29 0.20 16.33
CA ALA A 50 -1.78 -1.00 17.00
C ALA A 50 -2.68 -2.23 16.75
N ALA A 51 -4.00 -2.07 16.81
CA ALA A 51 -4.94 -3.15 16.51
C ALA A 51 -4.85 -3.59 15.03
N LEU A 52 -4.75 -2.62 14.12
CA LEU A 52 -4.60 -2.88 12.69
C LEU A 52 -3.26 -3.51 12.32
N ARG A 53 -2.18 -3.25 13.07
CA ARG A 53 -0.89 -3.94 12.88
C ARG A 53 -0.93 -5.36 13.44
N ALA A 54 -1.52 -5.54 14.62
CA ALA A 54 -1.54 -6.83 15.31
C ALA A 54 -2.44 -7.87 14.60
N ALA A 55 -3.57 -7.45 14.04
CA ALA A 55 -4.55 -8.40 13.53
C ALA A 55 -4.11 -9.14 12.25
N PRO A 56 -3.54 -8.48 11.22
CA PRO A 56 -2.99 -9.15 10.05
C PRO A 56 -1.71 -9.91 10.39
N ALA A 57 -0.85 -9.40 11.28
CA ALA A 57 0.36 -10.12 11.70
C ALA A 57 0.07 -11.50 12.33
N ARG A 58 -1.10 -11.66 12.96
CA ARG A 58 -1.57 -12.94 13.52
C ARG A 58 -2.23 -13.87 12.50
N LYS A 59 -2.53 -13.37 11.29
CA LYS A 59 -3.38 -14.06 10.30
C LYS A 59 -2.67 -14.29 8.97
N LEU A 60 -1.69 -13.45 8.64
CA LEU A 60 -0.86 -13.60 7.46
C LEU A 60 0.15 -14.73 7.72
N PRO A 61 0.32 -15.67 6.78
CA PRO A 61 1.28 -16.75 6.93
C PRO A 61 2.73 -16.29 6.71
N PHE A 62 2.97 -14.98 6.61
CA PHE A 62 4.28 -14.39 6.34
C PHE A 62 4.41 -13.03 7.05
N LYS A 63 5.65 -12.64 7.30
CA LYS A 63 5.97 -11.30 7.81
C LYS A 63 5.90 -10.29 6.66
N CYS A 64 5.12 -9.24 6.82
CA CYS A 64 5.05 -8.15 5.85
C CYS A 64 5.20 -6.79 6.53
N GLU A 65 5.85 -5.84 5.85
CA GLU A 65 5.76 -4.43 6.24
C GLU A 65 4.38 -3.90 5.89
N MET A 66 3.82 -3.10 6.81
CA MET A 66 2.48 -2.55 6.70
C MET A 66 2.52 -1.04 6.85
N MET A 67 1.93 -0.35 5.89
CA MET A 67 1.73 1.08 5.89
C MET A 67 0.24 1.36 6.10
N ILE A 68 -0.07 2.12 7.15
CA ILE A 68 -1.44 2.48 7.51
C ILE A 68 -1.56 3.98 7.32
N CYS A 69 -2.41 4.39 6.39
CA CYS A 69 -2.64 5.80 6.07
C CYS A 69 -4.10 6.16 6.40
N PRO A 70 -4.36 7.29 7.08
CA PRO A 70 -5.71 7.80 7.22
C PRO A 70 -6.37 7.97 5.84
N ALA A 71 -7.62 7.54 5.68
CA ALA A 71 -8.31 7.63 4.39
C ALA A 71 -8.39 9.06 3.86
N ARG A 72 -8.55 10.05 4.76
CA ARG A 72 -8.52 11.48 4.43
C ARG A 72 -7.24 11.93 3.72
N ASP A 73 -6.09 11.32 4.04
CA ASP A 73 -4.81 11.73 3.48
C ASP A 73 -4.66 11.18 2.06
N ILE A 74 -5.21 10.00 1.79
CA ILE A 74 -5.32 9.43 0.44
C ILE A 74 -6.28 10.25 -0.42
N ILE A 75 -7.45 10.62 0.11
CA ILE A 75 -8.41 11.48 -0.60
C ILE A 75 -7.77 12.84 -0.91
N LYS A 76 -7.11 13.45 0.07
CA LYS A 76 -6.41 14.74 -0.11
C LYS A 76 -5.29 14.63 -1.14
N LEU A 77 -4.54 13.54 -1.17
CA LEU A 77 -3.53 13.28 -2.19
C LEU A 77 -4.16 13.16 -3.58
N ALA A 78 -5.19 12.33 -3.73
CA ALA A 78 -5.85 12.11 -5.02
C ALA A 78 -6.50 13.40 -5.56
N SER A 79 -7.11 14.19 -4.69
CA SER A 79 -7.79 15.45 -5.06
C SER A 79 -6.83 16.53 -5.55
N LYS A 80 -5.53 16.44 -5.23
CA LYS A 80 -4.51 17.38 -5.71
C LYS A 80 -4.06 17.10 -7.15
N ASP A 81 -4.49 15.98 -7.73
CA ASP A 81 -3.98 15.46 -9.01
C ASP A 81 -2.44 15.52 -9.09
N PRO A 82 -1.73 14.60 -8.41
CA PRO A 82 -0.27 14.63 -8.30
C PRO A 82 0.46 14.43 -9.64
N PHE A 83 -0.27 14.21 -10.73
CA PHE A 83 0.29 14.00 -12.06
C PHE A 83 -0.17 15.05 -13.08
N SER A 84 -0.81 16.13 -12.63
CA SER A 84 -1.38 17.20 -13.46
C SER A 84 -0.35 17.84 -14.41
N GLU A 85 0.91 17.96 -13.98
CA GLU A 85 1.98 18.58 -14.78
C GLU A 85 2.58 17.67 -15.86
N GLN A 86 2.30 16.37 -15.83
CA GLN A 86 2.90 15.40 -16.75
C GLN A 86 1.84 14.84 -17.70
N ALA A 87 1.95 15.10 -19.01
CA ALA A 87 1.04 14.50 -19.99
C ALA A 87 1.05 12.96 -19.90
N LEU A 88 -0.12 12.34 -20.09
CA LEU A 88 -0.21 10.89 -20.24
C LEU A 88 0.49 10.47 -21.53
N GLY A 89 1.25 9.37 -21.47
CA GLY A 89 1.93 8.81 -22.63
C GLY A 89 2.10 7.30 -22.48
N PRO A 90 2.28 6.57 -23.60
CA PRO A 90 2.33 5.11 -23.60
C PRO A 90 3.52 4.54 -22.80
N ASN A 91 4.57 5.34 -22.61
CA ASN A 91 5.79 4.97 -21.89
C ASN A 91 5.87 5.58 -20.48
N ILE A 92 4.77 6.16 -19.98
CA ILE A 92 4.75 6.84 -18.68
C ILE A 92 3.94 6.01 -17.69
N VAL A 93 4.61 5.51 -16.65
CA VAL A 93 3.96 4.84 -15.52
C VAL A 93 3.83 5.83 -14.37
N ARG A 94 2.59 6.16 -14.01
CA ARG A 94 2.28 6.97 -12.83
C ARG A 94 2.12 6.05 -11.63
N PHE A 95 2.87 6.32 -10.56
CA PHE A 95 2.74 5.57 -9.32
C PHE A 95 2.93 6.50 -8.11
N VAL A 96 2.37 6.08 -6.99
CA VAL A 96 2.58 6.70 -5.68
C VAL A 96 3.27 5.67 -4.79
N SER A 97 4.39 6.07 -4.19
CA SER A 97 5.10 5.23 -3.22
C SER A 97 4.66 5.61 -1.81
N VAL A 98 4.18 4.61 -1.05
CA VAL A 98 3.89 4.77 0.38
C VAL A 98 5.09 4.27 1.18
N LEU A 99 5.65 5.13 2.03
CA LEU A 99 6.85 4.81 2.78
C LEU A 99 6.52 4.05 4.07
N ALA A 100 7.20 2.92 4.30
CA ALA A 100 7.07 2.15 5.54
C ALA A 100 7.77 2.79 6.75
N LYS A 101 8.74 3.67 6.49
CA LYS A 101 9.50 4.42 7.49
C LYS A 101 9.66 5.85 7.02
N ARG A 102 9.75 6.78 7.97
CA ARG A 102 10.12 8.17 7.68
C ARG A 102 11.50 8.20 7.02
N LEU A 103 11.63 8.94 5.92
CA LEU A 103 12.92 9.22 5.29
C LEU A 103 13.76 10.12 6.20
N ARG A 104 15.06 9.80 6.33
CA ARG A 104 16.03 10.65 7.05
C ARG A 104 16.42 11.89 6.22
N ALA A 105 16.46 11.73 4.90
CA ALA A 105 16.67 12.80 3.93
C ALA A 105 15.85 12.46 2.67
N LEU A 106 15.33 13.49 2.00
CA LEU A 106 14.68 13.31 0.70
C LEU A 106 15.77 13.01 -0.35
N PRO A 107 15.60 11.98 -1.20
CA PRO A 107 16.51 11.81 -2.32
C PRO A 107 16.44 13.04 -3.24
N PRO A 108 17.54 13.43 -3.88
CA PRO A 108 17.49 14.47 -4.91
C PRO A 108 16.52 14.03 -6.03
N LEU A 109 15.66 14.95 -6.44
CA LEU A 109 14.71 14.76 -7.54
C LEU A 109 15.13 15.63 -8.73
N PRO A 110 15.06 15.13 -9.98
CA PRO A 110 14.51 13.82 -10.38
C PRO A 110 15.44 12.64 -10.03
N LEU A 111 14.85 11.56 -9.51
CA LEU A 111 15.58 10.31 -9.22
C LEU A 111 15.75 9.51 -10.51
N THR A 112 16.98 9.44 -11.02
CA THR A 112 17.32 8.57 -12.15
C THR A 112 17.79 7.23 -11.59
N LEU A 113 17.01 6.17 -11.80
CA LEU A 113 17.43 4.80 -11.50
C LEU A 113 18.19 4.25 -12.72
N PRO A 114 19.23 3.42 -12.52
CA PRO A 114 19.91 2.78 -13.64
C PRO A 114 18.88 1.99 -14.46
N GLY A 115 18.95 2.13 -15.79
CA GLY A 115 18.16 1.30 -16.70
C GLY A 115 18.43 -0.17 -16.37
N THR A 116 17.38 -0.99 -16.41
CA THR A 116 17.47 -2.43 -16.15
C THR A 116 18.57 -3.05 -17.00
N THR A 117 19.75 -3.29 -16.41
CA THR A 117 20.65 -4.32 -16.92
C THR A 117 19.99 -5.64 -16.54
N THR A 118 19.59 -6.37 -17.57
CA THR A 118 18.89 -7.66 -17.59
C THR A 118 19.21 -8.57 -16.41
N GLY A 119 18.16 -9.08 -15.74
CA GLY A 119 18.30 -10.09 -14.69
C GLY A 119 17.03 -10.33 -13.88
N TRP A 120 15.90 -10.57 -14.54
CA TRP A 120 14.79 -11.36 -13.97
C TRP A 120 14.92 -12.79 -14.48
#